data_AF-A0A8D8G445-F1
#
_entry.id   AF-A0A8D8G445-F1
#
_cell.length_a   1.000
_cell.length_b   1.000
_cell.length_c   1.000
_cell.angle_alpha   90.00
_cell.angle_beta   90.00
_cell.angle_gamma   90.00
#
_symmetry.space_group_name_H-M   'P 1'
#
loop_
_entity.id
_entity.type
_entity.pdbx_description
1 polymer ?
#
loop_
_entity_poly.entity_id
_entity_poly.type
_entity_poly.pdbx_seq_one_letter_code
_entity_poly.pdbx_strand_id
1 'polypeptide(L)'
;SLTLTRRNYSTPLCAMAFEFTEIGDPVYRTTCADRGQEDYLLVRPTDSSSVPVTLPDWSPEPCCLNKKFTGYAKLFKNLEVRPDDVWLVTYPKSGTTWCQEMIWLVCNDLDYVKASEVSLGKRFPFIE
;
A
#
# COMPACT_ATOMS: atom_id res chain seq x y z
N SER A 1 32.09 36.51 10.08
CA SER A 1 31.91 35.95 8.74
C SER A 1 32.53 34.56 8.76
N LEU A 2 31.72 33.51 8.91
CA LEU A 2 32.20 32.13 9.03
C LEU A 2 31.73 31.36 7.79
N THR A 3 32.69 31.04 6.95
CA THR A 3 32.55 30.23 5.74
C THR A 3 32.28 28.78 6.15
N LEU A 4 31.06 28.28 5.92
CA LEU A 4 30.74 26.87 6.12
C LEU A 4 30.92 26.10 4.81
N THR A 5 32.01 25.35 4.73
CA THR A 5 32.31 24.40 3.65
C THR A 5 31.35 23.20 3.68
N ARG A 6 30.70 22.98 2.53
CA ARG A 6 30.17 21.71 1.95
C ARG A 6 30.01 20.49 2.87
N ARG A 7 28.78 19.96 2.91
CA ARG A 7 28.54 18.54 2.57
C ARG A 7 27.40 18.45 1.57
N ASN A 8 27.76 18.15 0.33
CA ASN A 8 26.85 17.55 -0.63
C ASN A 8 26.49 16.17 -0.09
N TYR A 9 25.28 16.01 0.43
CA TYR A 9 24.68 14.68 0.51
C TYR A 9 23.99 14.43 -0.83
N SER A 10 24.62 13.62 -1.68
CA SER A 10 23.91 12.98 -2.77
C SER A 10 22.91 12.01 -2.16
N THR A 11 21.61 12.32 -2.22
CA THR A 11 20.57 11.35 -1.91
C THR A 11 19.75 11.05 -3.16
N PRO A 12 20.08 9.97 -3.90
CA PRO A 12 19.13 9.29 -4.75
C PRO A 12 18.77 7.90 -4.20
N LEU A 13 18.84 7.66 -2.89
CA LEU A 13 18.53 6.34 -2.30
C LEU A 13 17.04 6.09 -2.03
N CYS A 14 16.22 7.14 -1.94
CA CYS A 14 14.78 7.01 -1.65
C CYS A 14 13.92 6.83 -2.92
N ALA A 15 14.51 6.92 -4.12
CA ALA A 15 13.78 6.99 -5.38
C ALA A 15 13.25 5.63 -5.90
N MET A 16 13.64 4.49 -5.34
CA MET A 16 13.39 3.17 -5.96
C MET A 16 12.91 2.12 -4.96
N ALA A 17 11.93 2.42 -4.09
CA ALA A 17 11.36 1.41 -3.18
C ALA A 17 10.48 0.37 -3.92
N PHE A 18 9.98 0.75 -5.10
CA PHE A 18 9.12 -0.06 -5.94
C PHE A 18 9.57 0.08 -7.40
N GLU A 19 9.50 -1.02 -8.14
CA GLU A 19 9.59 -1.09 -9.58
C GLU A 19 8.18 -1.01 -10.17
N PHE A 20 8.03 -0.24 -11.24
CA PHE A 20 6.78 -0.02 -11.95
C PHE A 20 6.91 -0.50 -13.39
N THR A 21 6.04 -1.41 -13.82
CA THR A 21 6.07 -1.98 -15.18
C THR A 21 4.69 -1.88 -15.82
N GLU A 22 4.65 -1.50 -17.10
CA GLU A 22 3.41 -1.51 -17.87
C GLU A 22 2.88 -2.95 -18.06
N ILE A 23 1.55 -3.11 -18.07
CA ILE A 23 0.95 -4.42 -18.27
C ILE A 23 1.06 -4.83 -19.74
N GLY A 24 1.84 -5.89 -19.98
CA GLY A 24 2.14 -6.42 -21.32
C GLY A 24 1.06 -7.29 -21.94
N ASP A 25 0.12 -7.80 -21.12
CA ASP A 25 -0.83 -8.82 -21.53
C ASP A 25 -1.82 -8.31 -22.61
N PRO A 26 -1.95 -9.01 -23.76
CA PRO A 26 -2.80 -8.55 -24.87
C PRO A 26 -4.30 -8.63 -24.56
N VAL A 27 -4.74 -9.54 -23.70
CA VAL A 27 -6.15 -9.66 -23.28
C VAL A 27 -6.50 -8.49 -22.37
N TYR A 28 -5.63 -8.17 -21.42
CA TYR A 28 -5.76 -7.01 -20.54
C TYR A 28 -5.85 -5.73 -21.35
N ARG A 29 -4.92 -5.49 -22.29
CA ARG A 29 -4.90 -4.26 -23.09
C ARG A 29 -6.18 -4.05 -23.88
N THR A 30 -6.68 -5.10 -24.53
CA THR A 30 -7.94 -5.08 -25.26
C THR A 30 -9.11 -4.76 -24.33
N THR A 31 -9.22 -5.48 -23.21
CA THR A 31 -10.34 -5.31 -22.25
C THR A 31 -10.31 -3.96 -21.56
N CYS A 32 -9.14 -3.40 -21.28
CA CYS A 32 -8.99 -2.11 -20.61
C CYS A 32 -9.31 -0.93 -21.52
N ALA A 33 -8.96 -1.01 -22.81
CA ALA A 33 -9.38 -0.01 -23.79
C ALA A 33 -10.91 0.06 -23.89
N ASP A 34 -11.57 -1.10 -23.95
CA ASP A 34 -13.04 -1.18 -24.03
C ASP A 34 -13.75 -0.60 -22.79
N ARG A 35 -13.11 -0.69 -21.62
CA ARG A 35 -13.68 -0.25 -20.33
C ARG A 35 -13.24 1.15 -19.91
N GLY A 36 -12.37 1.80 -20.67
CA GLY A 36 -11.76 3.09 -20.28
C GLY A 36 -10.93 2.99 -19.00
N GLN A 37 -10.28 1.85 -18.76
CA GLN A 37 -9.56 1.52 -17.53
C GLN A 37 -8.06 1.32 -17.80
N GLU A 38 -7.41 2.33 -18.39
CA GLU A 38 -5.99 2.27 -18.80
C GLU A 38 -5.00 2.61 -17.67
N ASP A 39 -5.51 2.86 -16.48
CA ASP A 39 -4.77 3.41 -15.35
C ASP A 39 -4.23 2.35 -14.39
N TYR A 40 -3.74 1.21 -14.87
CA TYR A 40 -3.05 0.22 -14.02
C TYR A 40 -1.65 -0.11 -14.53
N LEU A 41 -0.81 -0.54 -13.59
CA LEU A 41 0.56 -0.99 -13.81
C LEU A 41 0.88 -2.12 -12.84
N LEU A 42 1.94 -2.87 -13.13
CA LEU A 42 2.51 -3.84 -12.22
C LEU A 42 3.49 -3.15 -11.27
N VAL A 43 3.37 -3.45 -9.98
CA VAL A 43 4.22 -2.93 -8.92
C VAL A 43 4.93 -4.09 -8.25
N ARG A 44 6.25 -4.00 -8.15
CA ARG A 44 7.07 -4.97 -7.41
C ARG A 44 7.95 -4.23 -6.40
N PRO A 45 8.02 -4.65 -5.13
CA PRO A 45 8.98 -4.07 -4.19
C PRO A 45 10.41 -4.42 -4.62
N THR A 46 11.33 -3.46 -4.53
CA THR A 46 12.73 -3.67 -4.93
C THR A 46 13.58 -4.35 -3.85
N ASP A 47 13.17 -4.19 -2.59
CA ASP A 47 13.79 -4.84 -1.44
C ASP A 47 12.72 -5.62 -0.66
N SER A 48 12.92 -6.94 -0.61
CA SER A 48 12.11 -7.89 0.15
C SER A 48 12.95 -8.70 1.15
N SER A 49 14.20 -8.30 1.39
CA SER A 49 15.14 -9.02 2.26
C SER A 49 14.70 -9.07 3.73
N SER A 50 13.89 -8.10 4.16
CA SER A 50 13.35 -8.04 5.52
C SER A 50 12.11 -8.92 5.73
N VAL A 51 11.54 -9.50 4.67
CA VAL A 51 10.35 -10.33 4.77
C VAL A 51 10.77 -11.71 5.27
N PRO A 52 10.21 -12.22 6.38
CA PRO A 52 10.65 -13.47 7.01
C PRO A 52 10.12 -14.72 6.28
N VAL A 53 10.34 -14.82 4.96
CA VAL A 53 9.98 -15.99 4.14
C VAL A 53 11.22 -16.84 3.93
N THR A 54 11.12 -18.13 4.23
CA THR A 54 12.25 -19.09 4.20
C THR A 54 12.24 -20.00 2.96
N LEU A 55 11.42 -19.69 1.96
CA LEU A 55 11.32 -20.47 0.75
C LEU A 55 12.54 -20.21 -0.16
N PRO A 56 13.13 -21.25 -0.77
CA PRO A 56 14.26 -21.07 -1.68
C PRO A 56 13.83 -20.25 -2.91
N ASP A 57 14.71 -19.35 -3.34
CA ASP A 57 14.52 -18.47 -4.52
C ASP A 57 13.22 -17.66 -4.50
N TRP A 58 12.66 -17.42 -3.31
CA TRP A 58 11.42 -16.69 -3.19
C TRP A 58 11.61 -15.21 -3.50
N SER A 59 10.71 -14.69 -4.32
CA SER A 59 10.55 -13.26 -4.54
C SER A 59 9.07 -12.93 -4.66
N PRO A 60 8.64 -11.73 -4.24
CA PRO A 60 7.26 -11.32 -4.40
C PRO A 60 6.92 -11.12 -5.88
N GLU A 61 5.80 -11.67 -6.31
CA GLU A 61 5.24 -11.42 -7.64
C GLU A 61 4.73 -9.96 -7.75
N PRO A 62 4.80 -9.34 -8.94
CA PRO A 62 4.25 -8.01 -9.14
C PRO A 62 2.73 -8.00 -8.93
N CYS A 63 2.21 -7.00 -8.22
CA CYS A 63 0.78 -6.79 -8.07
C CYS A 63 0.27 -5.72 -9.04
N CYS A 64 -0.98 -5.87 -9.51
CA CYS A 64 -1.63 -4.90 -10.37
C CYS A 64 -2.25 -3.78 -9.52
N LEU A 65 -1.73 -2.56 -9.63
CA LEU A 65 -2.19 -1.38 -8.89
C LEU A 65 -2.55 -0.24 -9.83
N ASN A 66 -3.39 0.69 -9.35
CA ASN A 66 -3.70 1.90 -10.11
C ASN A 66 -2.45 2.79 -10.25
N LYS A 67 -2.26 3.44 -11.41
CA LYS A 67 -1.14 4.35 -11.69
C LYS A 67 -0.98 5.46 -10.64
N LYS A 68 -2.07 5.88 -9.98
CA LYS A 68 -2.04 6.84 -8.87
C LYS A 68 -1.18 6.39 -7.68
N PHE A 69 -0.98 5.09 -7.48
CA PHE A 69 -0.11 4.56 -6.43
C PHE A 69 1.33 5.07 -6.55
N THR A 70 1.82 5.37 -7.76
CA THR A 70 3.16 5.95 -7.96
C THR A 70 3.36 7.25 -7.19
N GLY A 71 2.31 8.07 -7.01
CA GLY A 71 2.34 9.29 -6.22
C GLY A 71 2.42 9.06 -4.71
N TYR A 72 1.99 7.88 -4.24
CA TYR A 72 1.96 7.52 -2.82
C TYR A 72 3.06 6.54 -2.41
N ALA A 73 3.76 5.91 -3.37
CA ALA A 73 4.75 4.87 -3.13
C ALA A 73 5.81 5.24 -2.06
N LYS A 74 6.29 6.49 -2.09
CA LYS A 74 7.23 7.00 -1.08
C LYS A 74 6.59 7.15 0.31
N LEU A 75 5.34 7.60 0.38
CA LEU A 75 4.61 7.71 1.64
C LEU A 75 4.42 6.32 2.25
N PHE A 76 3.99 5.36 1.45
CA PHE A 76 3.82 3.96 1.84
C PHE A 76 5.10 3.35 2.43
N LYS A 77 6.25 3.52 1.77
CA LYS A 77 7.51 2.92 2.26
C LYS A 77 7.99 3.54 3.57
N ASN A 78 7.68 4.81 3.80
CA ASN A 78 8.12 5.54 5.00
C ASN A 78 6.99 5.67 6.04
N LEU A 79 5.91 4.91 5.89
CA LEU A 79 4.81 4.93 6.84
C LEU A 79 5.32 4.47 8.21
N GLU A 80 5.07 5.29 9.22
CA GLU A 80 5.42 4.97 10.60
C GLU A 80 4.47 3.88 11.10
N VAL A 81 5.01 2.69 11.38
CA VAL A 81 4.26 1.57 11.98
C VAL A 81 4.43 1.61 13.48
N ARG A 82 3.32 1.54 14.20
CA ARG A 82 3.27 1.53 15.66
C ARG A 82 2.96 0.12 16.18
N PRO A 83 3.41 -0.22 17.40
CA PRO A 83 3.19 -1.55 17.97
C PRO A 83 1.71 -1.87 18.26
N ASP A 84 0.86 -0.84 18.34
CA ASP A 84 -0.58 -0.94 18.57
C ASP A 84 -1.43 -0.84 17.28
N ASP A 85 -0.80 -0.73 16.11
CA ASP A 85 -1.52 -0.67 14.84
C ASP A 85 -2.21 -2.02 14.53
N VAL A 86 -3.48 -1.94 14.11
CA VAL A 86 -4.26 -3.10 13.65
C VAL A 86 -4.44 -3.02 12.14
N TRP A 87 -3.90 -4.03 11.44
CA TRP A 87 -3.93 -4.12 9.98
C TRP A 87 -4.98 -5.14 9.53
N LEU A 88 -5.90 -4.72 8.66
CA LEU A 88 -6.78 -5.63 7.93
C LEU A 88 -6.32 -5.71 6.48
N VAL A 89 -5.70 -6.83 6.12
CA VAL A 89 -5.17 -7.09 4.77
C VAL A 89 -5.96 -8.21 4.13
N THR A 90 -6.56 -7.95 2.98
CA THR A 90 -7.46 -8.90 2.29
C THR A 90 -7.46 -8.66 0.80
N TYR A 91 -7.82 -9.68 0.01
CA TYR A 91 -8.17 -9.46 -1.38
C TYR A 91 -9.50 -8.67 -1.52
N PRO A 92 -9.66 -7.80 -2.54
CA PRO A 92 -10.88 -7.02 -2.71
C PRO A 92 -12.14 -7.89 -2.76
N LYS A 93 -13.20 -7.41 -2.13
CA LYS A 93 -14.54 -8.06 -2.06
C LYS A 93 -14.59 -9.38 -1.28
N SER A 94 -13.62 -9.65 -0.42
CA SER A 94 -13.61 -10.82 0.48
C SER A 94 -14.23 -10.56 1.87
N GLY A 95 -15.11 -9.56 2.01
CA GLY A 95 -15.79 -9.26 3.28
C GLY A 95 -15.11 -8.24 4.20
N THR A 96 -14.23 -7.39 3.66
CA THR A 96 -13.49 -6.35 4.42
C THR A 96 -14.37 -5.52 5.33
N THR A 97 -15.47 -4.97 4.83
CA THR A 97 -16.35 -4.08 5.59
C THR A 97 -16.88 -4.73 6.86
N TRP A 98 -17.30 -6.00 6.78
CA TRP A 98 -17.76 -6.75 7.95
C TRP A 98 -16.63 -6.96 8.96
N CYS A 99 -15.44 -7.34 8.50
CA CYS A 99 -14.26 -7.49 9.35
C CYS A 99 -13.88 -6.17 10.03
N GLN A 100 -13.90 -5.03 9.32
CA GLN A 100 -13.58 -3.72 9.90
C GLN A 100 -14.54 -3.37 11.03
N GLU A 101 -15.85 -3.60 10.87
CA GLU A 101 -16.82 -3.36 11.94
C GLU A 101 -16.59 -4.26 13.17
N MET A 102 -16.40 -5.55 12.95
CA MET A 102 -16.15 -6.50 14.04
C MET A 102 -14.86 -6.17 14.80
N ILE A 103 -13.76 -5.90 14.08
CA ILE A 103 -12.48 -5.53 14.69
C ILE A 103 -12.63 -4.23 15.47
N TRP A 104 -13.27 -3.21 14.89
CA TRP A 104 -13.43 -1.94 15.56
C TRP A 104 -14.19 -2.08 16.89
N LEU A 105 -15.30 -2.82 16.89
CA LEU A 105 -16.08 -3.07 18.11
C LEU A 105 -15.27 -3.81 19.18
N VAL A 106 -14.56 -4.88 18.80
CA VAL A 106 -13.71 -5.64 19.74
C VAL A 106 -12.62 -4.76 20.36
N CYS A 107 -12.00 -3.88 19.57
CA CYS A 107 -10.97 -2.96 20.05
C CYS A 107 -11.52 -1.76 20.85
N ASN A 108 -12.83 -1.54 20.87
CA ASN A 108 -13.48 -0.40 21.54
C ASN A 108 -14.60 -0.89 22.49
N ASP A 109 -14.36 -1.98 23.22
CA ASP A 109 -15.23 -2.48 24.29
C ASP A 109 -16.69 -2.72 23.87
N LEU A 110 -16.91 -3.11 22.61
CA LEU A 110 -18.24 -3.29 22.01
C LEU A 110 -19.13 -2.02 22.08
N ASP A 111 -18.53 -0.83 21.93
CA ASP A 111 -19.25 0.45 21.88
C ASP A 111 -20.05 0.62 20.57
N TYR A 112 -21.25 0.04 20.53
CA TYR A 112 -22.15 0.12 19.38
C TYR A 112 -22.66 1.54 19.10
N VAL A 113 -22.76 2.40 20.12
CA VAL A 113 -23.24 3.77 19.95
C VAL A 113 -22.22 4.54 19.10
N LYS A 114 -20.97 4.54 19.52
CA LYS A 114 -19.89 5.23 18.80
C LYS A 114 -19.60 4.61 17.44
N ALA A 115 -19.74 3.29 17.29
CA ALA A 115 -19.63 2.62 15.98
C ALA A 115 -20.66 3.14 14.97
N SER A 116 -21.87 3.47 15.44
CA SER A 116 -22.96 4.01 14.60
C SER A 116 -22.82 5.50 14.29
N GLU A 117 -22.20 6.28 15.17
CA GLU A 117 -22.01 7.72 15.01
C GLU A 117 -20.84 8.08 14.08
N VAL A 118 -19.75 7.31 14.16
CA VAL A 118 -18.53 7.58 13.39
C VAL A 118 -18.51 6.72 12.14
N SER A 119 -18.40 7.35 10.97
CA SER A 119 -18.31 6.64 9.70
C SER A 119 -17.09 5.71 9.64
N LEU A 120 -17.26 4.55 8.98
CA LEU A 120 -16.24 3.51 8.91
C LEU A 120 -14.89 4.02 8.36
N GLY A 121 -14.90 4.87 7.33
CA GLY A 121 -13.67 5.42 6.76
C GLY A 121 -12.88 6.34 7.70
N LYS A 122 -13.52 6.90 8.75
CA LYS A 122 -12.83 7.63 9.81
C LYS A 122 -12.27 6.70 10.90
N ARG A 123 -12.91 5.55 11.10
CA ARG A 123 -12.51 4.52 12.07
C ARG A 123 -11.40 3.62 11.54
N PHE A 124 -11.40 3.35 10.24
CA PHE A 124 -10.44 2.53 9.52
C PHE A 124 -9.98 3.27 8.26
N PRO A 125 -8.87 4.03 8.34
CA PRO A 125 -8.26 4.65 7.17
C PRO A 125 -7.90 3.60 6.11
N PHE A 126 -8.28 3.86 4.86
CA PHE A 126 -7.89 3.03 3.73
C PHE A 126 -6.57 3.54 3.16
N ILE A 127 -5.63 2.62 2.97
CA ILE A 127 -4.26 2.97 2.63
C ILE A 127 -4.03 2.95 1.10
N GLU A 128 -4.81 2.18 0.33
CA GLU A 128 -4.62 1.94 -1.12
C GLU A 128 -5.59 2.67 -2.07
#